data_AF-D6WDP6-F1
#
_entry.id   AF-D6WDP6-F1
#
_cell.length_a   1.000
_cell.length_b   1.000
_cell.length_c   1.000
_cell.angle_alpha   90.00
_cell.angle_beta   90.00
_cell.angle_gamma   90.00
#
_symmetry.space_group_name_H-M   'P 1'
#
loop_
_entity.id
_entity.type
_entity.pdbx_description
1 polymer ?
#
loop_
_entity_poly.entity_id
_entity_poly.type
_entity_poly.pdbx_seq_one_letter_code
_entity_poly.pdbx_strand_id
1 'polypeptide(L)'
;MSHSDSEVNRTKGEFKKKLHVELKAKNLMKSQSYAALKNKMKTLRDARLLFAAASNNTENIEKQLALGASPNSADTHGRSALHIAASKGYKDVVKLLLERGADPNQNDKLCNTPLHLAACTHNLSIISLLLNAGADVRKLDLYGKNPVQLAESKLHILRRSWRDGSIEMVQVLTELQLIVDILISVYKQQTPGTNVDNLQMMKLSLNSEAPETVDDQMSKLLMELQGVKIS
;
A
#
# COMPACT_ATOMS: atom_id res chain seq x y z
N MET A 1 30.26 -61.13 33.14
CA MET A 1 30.33 -59.72 33.59
C MET A 1 30.96 -58.77 32.55
N SER A 2 31.62 -59.26 31.48
CA SER A 2 32.29 -58.39 30.49
C SER A 2 31.39 -57.77 29.41
N HIS A 3 30.18 -58.30 29.16
CA HIS A 3 29.27 -57.75 28.16
C HIS A 3 28.55 -56.47 28.62
N SER A 4 28.13 -56.38 29.89
CA SER A 4 27.42 -55.23 30.46
C SER A 4 28.27 -53.96 30.47
N ASP A 5 29.56 -54.08 30.79
CA ASP A 5 30.45 -52.92 30.88
C ASP A 5 30.82 -52.36 29.50
N SER A 6 30.75 -53.19 28.45
CA SER A 6 31.01 -52.77 27.07
C SER A 6 29.85 -51.94 26.49
N GLU A 7 28.60 -52.33 26.76
CA GLU A 7 27.41 -51.59 26.33
C GLU A 7 27.22 -50.28 27.10
N VAL A 8 27.50 -50.27 28.40
CA VAL A 8 27.46 -49.05 29.23
C VAL A 8 28.50 -48.01 28.78
N ASN A 9 29.71 -48.46 28.39
CA ASN A 9 30.73 -47.56 27.84
C ASN A 9 30.39 -47.07 26.42
N ARG A 10 29.78 -47.92 25.60
CA ARG A 10 29.32 -47.55 24.24
C ARG A 10 28.22 -46.49 24.29
N THR A 11 27.21 -46.69 25.15
CA THR A 11 26.10 -45.75 25.35
C THR A 11 26.55 -44.42 25.98
N LYS A 12 27.49 -44.44 26.95
CA LYS A 12 28.13 -43.22 27.46
C LYS A 12 28.88 -42.45 26.36
N GLY A 13 29.58 -43.16 25.48
CA GLY A 13 30.28 -42.56 24.34
C GLY A 13 29.33 -41.88 23.35
N GLU A 14 28.20 -42.51 23.05
CA GLU A 14 27.14 -41.95 22.19
C GLU A 14 26.48 -40.72 22.81
N PHE A 15 26.16 -40.76 24.11
CA PHE A 15 25.58 -39.62 24.83
C PHE A 15 26.52 -38.40 24.80
N LYS A 16 27.82 -38.61 25.04
CA LYS A 16 28.82 -37.53 25.02
C LYS A 16 28.96 -36.91 23.62
N LYS A 17 28.91 -37.72 22.55
CA LYS A 17 28.89 -37.23 21.16
C LYS A 17 27.63 -36.40 20.88
N LYS A 18 26.45 -36.89 21.27
CA LYS A 18 25.18 -36.18 21.08
C LYS A 18 25.15 -34.85 21.82
N LEU A 19 25.60 -34.83 23.08
CA LEU A 19 25.72 -33.62 23.89
C LEU A 19 26.70 -32.61 23.27
N HIS A 20 27.84 -33.07 22.76
CA HIS A 20 28.81 -32.22 22.09
C HIS A 20 28.25 -31.57 20.82
N VAL A 21 27.52 -32.35 19.99
CA VAL A 21 26.84 -31.84 18.80
C VAL A 21 25.79 -30.80 19.18
N GLU A 22 24.98 -31.06 20.21
CA GLU A 22 23.95 -30.13 20.67
C GLU A 22 24.52 -28.83 21.23
N LEU A 23 25.59 -28.90 22.03
CA LEU A 23 26.31 -27.72 22.52
C LEU A 23 26.94 -26.92 21.38
N LYS A 24 27.53 -27.60 20.39
CA LYS A 24 28.09 -26.96 19.19
C LYS A 24 27.00 -26.25 18.39
N ALA A 25 25.82 -26.87 18.22
CA ALA A 25 24.67 -26.24 17.58
C ALA A 25 24.18 -25.02 18.36
N LYS A 26 24.01 -25.12 19.69
CA LYS A 26 23.61 -23.99 20.55
C LYS A 26 24.61 -22.83 20.48
N ASN A 27 25.91 -23.12 20.44
CA ASN A 27 26.95 -22.10 20.32
C ASN A 27 26.97 -21.47 18.91
N LEU A 28 26.75 -22.26 17.85
CA LEU A 28 26.65 -21.75 16.48
C LEU A 28 25.43 -20.83 16.31
N MET A 29 24.29 -21.21 16.88
CA MET A 29 23.05 -20.41 16.88
C MET A 29 23.21 -19.06 17.60
N LYS A 30 24.14 -18.97 18.56
CA LYS A 30 24.49 -17.73 19.27
C LYS A 30 25.63 -16.95 18.61
N SER A 31 26.25 -17.49 17.57
CA SER A 31 27.37 -16.83 16.90
C SER A 31 26.92 -15.62 16.07
N GLN A 32 27.80 -14.62 15.94
CA GLN A 32 27.54 -13.44 15.10
C GLN A 32 27.34 -13.82 13.62
N SER A 33 28.02 -14.86 13.13
CA SER A 33 27.87 -15.37 11.75
C SER A 33 26.44 -15.85 11.48
N TYR A 34 25.84 -16.60 12.41
CA TYR A 34 24.46 -17.05 12.29
C TYR A 34 23.46 -15.87 12.33
N ALA A 35 23.68 -14.89 13.22
CA ALA A 35 22.85 -13.69 13.27
C ALA A 35 22.90 -12.89 11.95
N ALA A 36 24.09 -12.72 11.36
CA ALA A 36 24.25 -12.07 10.07
C ALA A 36 23.54 -12.83 8.93
N LEU A 37 23.68 -14.16 8.90
CA LEU A 37 22.98 -15.01 7.92
C LEU A 37 21.46 -14.91 8.07
N LYS A 38 20.96 -14.98 9.31
CA LYS A 38 19.53 -14.83 9.63
C LYS A 38 18.99 -13.48 9.17
N ASN A 39 19.73 -12.40 9.41
CA ASN A 39 19.38 -11.06 8.94
C ASN A 39 19.36 -10.96 7.41
N LYS A 40 20.38 -11.50 6.73
CA LYS A 40 20.42 -11.54 5.25
C LYS A 40 19.26 -12.35 4.67
N MET A 41 18.87 -13.43 5.34
CA MET A 41 17.73 -14.24 4.91
C MET A 41 16.39 -13.55 5.16
N LYS A 42 16.29 -12.70 6.19
CA LYS A 42 15.14 -11.83 6.42
C LYS A 42 15.04 -10.76 5.33
N THR A 43 16.11 -10.02 5.07
CA THR A 43 16.11 -8.96 4.04
C THR A 43 15.79 -9.50 2.65
N LEU A 44 16.26 -10.71 2.31
CA LEU A 44 15.88 -11.39 1.07
C LEU A 44 14.39 -11.74 0.99
N ARG A 45 13.77 -12.18 2.09
CA ARG A 45 12.32 -12.48 2.12
C ARG A 45 11.49 -11.21 1.97
N ASP A 46 11.88 -10.15 2.69
CA ASP A 46 11.25 -8.84 2.60
C ASP A 46 11.32 -8.27 1.18
N ALA A 47 12.50 -8.36 0.53
CA ALA A 47 12.68 -7.96 -0.86
C ALA A 47 11.84 -8.80 -1.85
N ARG A 48 11.69 -10.10 -1.61
CA ARG A 48 10.86 -10.98 -2.44
C ARG A 48 9.37 -10.65 -2.32
N LEU A 49 8.90 -10.29 -1.13
CA LEU A 49 7.52 -9.84 -0.92
C LEU A 49 7.24 -8.56 -1.74
N LEU A 50 8.16 -7.58 -1.67
CA LEU A 50 8.06 -6.34 -2.44
C LEU A 50 8.05 -6.59 -3.96
N PHE A 51 8.89 -7.51 -4.45
CA PHE A 51 8.92 -7.90 -5.86
C PHE A 51 7.62 -8.59 -6.31
N ALA A 52 7.05 -9.46 -5.46
CA ALA A 52 5.76 -10.10 -5.74
C ALA A 52 4.62 -9.08 -5.84
N ALA A 53 4.61 -8.06 -4.96
CA ALA A 53 3.67 -6.95 -5.07
C ALA A 53 3.87 -6.11 -6.34
N ALA A 54 5.13 -5.86 -6.74
CA ALA A 54 5.44 -5.11 -7.96
C ALA A 54 5.04 -5.83 -9.26
N SER A 55 4.92 -7.16 -9.22
CA SER A 55 4.59 -8.04 -10.34
C SER A 55 3.15 -8.56 -10.34
N ASN A 56 2.28 -8.01 -9.47
CA ASN A 56 0.88 -8.43 -9.32
C ASN A 56 0.70 -9.94 -9.04
N ASN A 57 1.60 -10.53 -8.25
CA ASN A 57 1.62 -11.98 -8.01
C ASN A 57 1.14 -12.32 -6.60
N THR A 58 -0.16 -12.59 -6.45
CA THR A 58 -0.79 -12.94 -5.17
C THR A 58 -0.27 -14.25 -4.58
N GLU A 59 -0.05 -15.28 -5.38
CA GLU A 59 0.49 -16.58 -4.93
C GLU A 59 1.86 -16.42 -4.25
N ASN A 60 2.76 -15.66 -4.88
CA ASN A 60 4.08 -15.41 -4.31
C ASN A 60 4.01 -14.54 -3.05
N ILE A 61 3.04 -13.62 -2.95
CA ILE A 61 2.80 -12.87 -1.70
C ILE A 61 2.42 -13.84 -0.59
N GLU A 62 1.45 -14.72 -0.81
CA GLU A 62 1.04 -15.71 0.20
C GLU A 62 2.23 -16.58 0.63
N LYS A 63 3.00 -17.07 -0.35
CA LYS A 63 4.19 -17.88 -0.10
C LYS A 63 5.22 -17.15 0.74
N GLN A 64 5.55 -15.89 0.45
CA GLN A 64 6.54 -15.15 1.23
C GLN A 64 6.04 -14.83 2.64
N LEU A 65 4.76 -14.48 2.80
CA LEU A 65 4.15 -14.24 4.11
C LEU A 65 4.13 -15.53 4.95
N ALA A 66 3.82 -16.68 4.36
CA ALA A 66 3.90 -17.99 5.02
C ALA A 66 5.34 -18.36 5.45
N LEU A 67 6.36 -17.89 4.70
CA LEU A 67 7.78 -18.02 5.06
C LEU A 67 8.24 -16.98 6.11
N GLY A 68 7.31 -16.21 6.67
CA GLY A 68 7.57 -15.22 7.71
C GLY A 68 8.14 -13.90 7.21
N ALA A 69 7.93 -13.54 5.95
CA ALA A 69 8.09 -12.15 5.52
C ALA A 69 7.08 -11.27 6.27
N SER A 70 7.50 -10.08 6.69
CA SER A 70 6.58 -9.15 7.35
C SER A 70 5.76 -8.40 6.29
N PRO A 71 4.42 -8.29 6.45
CA PRO A 71 3.57 -7.53 5.52
C PRO A 71 3.93 -6.04 5.45
N ASN A 72 4.55 -5.52 6.51
CA ASN A 72 4.99 -4.12 6.67
C ASN A 72 6.46 -3.89 6.33
N SER A 73 7.12 -4.92 5.80
CA SER A 73 8.49 -4.77 5.34
C SER A 73 8.57 -3.76 4.20
N ALA A 74 9.62 -2.95 4.21
CA ALA A 74 9.77 -1.83 3.31
C ALA A 74 11.11 -1.87 2.57
N ASP A 75 11.13 -1.27 1.38
CA ASP A 75 12.35 -1.06 0.61
C ASP A 75 13.23 0.04 1.22
N THR A 76 14.35 0.34 0.57
CA THR A 76 15.26 1.42 0.97
C THR A 76 14.64 2.81 0.89
N HIS A 77 13.47 2.98 0.29
CA HIS A 77 12.68 4.22 0.23
C HIS A 77 11.53 4.22 1.25
N GLY A 78 11.45 3.22 2.13
CA GLY A 78 10.36 3.11 3.09
C GLY A 78 9.04 2.61 2.49
N ARG A 79 9.02 2.22 1.21
CA ARG A 79 7.79 1.74 0.54
C ARG A 79 7.56 0.29 0.89
N SER A 80 6.40 0.00 1.46
CA SER A 80 5.93 -1.37 1.70
C SER A 80 5.31 -2.00 0.45
N ALA A 81 5.01 -3.29 0.53
CA ALA A 81 4.28 -3.99 -0.54
C ALA A 81 2.93 -3.31 -0.84
N LEU A 82 2.27 -2.77 0.20
CA LEU A 82 0.98 -2.10 0.07
C LEU A 82 1.12 -0.76 -0.68
N HIS A 83 2.21 0.00 -0.47
CA HIS A 83 2.50 1.20 -1.25
C HIS A 83 2.63 0.88 -2.75
N ILE A 84 3.41 -0.15 -3.06
CA ILE A 84 3.67 -0.57 -4.44
C ILE A 84 2.37 -1.00 -5.13
N ALA A 85 1.57 -1.83 -4.46
CA ALA A 85 0.31 -2.33 -5.00
C ALA A 85 -0.73 -1.22 -5.21
N ALA A 86 -0.85 -0.30 -4.23
CA ALA A 86 -1.73 0.85 -4.31
C ALA A 86 -1.36 1.77 -5.48
N SER A 87 -0.08 2.10 -5.62
CA SER A 87 0.42 2.94 -6.73
C SER A 87 0.22 2.31 -8.11
N LYS A 88 0.24 0.98 -8.21
CA LYS A 88 0.10 0.24 -9.47
C LYS A 88 -1.33 -0.16 -9.82
N GLY A 89 -2.30 0.09 -8.93
CA GLY A 89 -3.69 -0.27 -9.18
C GLY A 89 -4.00 -1.76 -8.99
N TYR A 90 -3.18 -2.52 -8.26
CA TYR A 90 -3.35 -3.96 -8.09
C TYR A 90 -4.31 -4.32 -6.95
N LYS A 91 -5.61 -4.25 -7.24
CA LYS A 91 -6.71 -4.45 -6.27
C LYS A 91 -6.58 -5.74 -5.45
N ASP A 92 -6.37 -6.88 -6.09
CA ASP A 92 -6.33 -8.17 -5.39
C ASP A 92 -5.11 -8.29 -4.47
N VAL A 93 -3.99 -7.71 -4.88
CA VAL A 93 -2.80 -7.61 -4.03
C VAL A 93 -3.03 -6.68 -2.85
N VAL A 94 -3.65 -5.50 -3.06
CA VAL A 94 -4.01 -4.58 -1.97
C VAL A 94 -4.89 -5.30 -0.95
N LYS A 95 -5.95 -5.96 -1.42
CA LYS A 95 -6.87 -6.71 -0.56
C LYS A 95 -6.13 -7.77 0.25
N LEU A 96 -5.34 -8.61 -0.43
CA LEU A 96 -4.57 -9.67 0.21
C LEU A 96 -3.60 -9.14 1.27
N LEU A 97 -2.88 -8.07 0.98
CA LEU A 97 -1.92 -7.49 1.94
C LEU A 97 -2.63 -6.94 3.18
N LEU A 98 -3.76 -6.26 3.01
CA LEU A 98 -4.58 -5.75 4.13
C LEU A 98 -5.13 -6.90 4.99
N GLU A 99 -5.65 -7.96 4.37
CA GLU A 99 -6.11 -9.18 5.09
C GLU A 99 -4.99 -9.85 5.90
N ARG A 100 -3.73 -9.64 5.50
CA ARG A 100 -2.54 -10.17 6.17
C ARG A 100 -1.90 -9.19 7.14
N GLY A 101 -2.58 -8.10 7.47
CA GLY A 101 -2.14 -7.14 8.49
C GLY A 101 -1.12 -6.11 7.99
N ALA A 102 -1.13 -5.79 6.69
CA ALA A 102 -0.40 -4.63 6.20
C ALA A 102 -1.01 -3.34 6.79
N ASP A 103 -0.15 -2.44 7.26
CA ASP A 103 -0.51 -1.16 7.85
C ASP A 103 -0.92 -0.17 6.74
N PRO A 104 -2.21 0.22 6.66
CA PRO A 104 -2.70 1.16 5.66
C PRO A 104 -2.18 2.58 5.88
N ASN A 105 -1.54 2.84 7.01
CA ASN A 105 -1.02 4.14 7.42
C ASN A 105 0.50 4.18 7.50
N GLN A 106 1.22 3.14 7.05
CA GLN A 106 2.67 3.16 7.01
C GLN A 106 3.15 4.32 6.13
N ASN A 107 4.14 5.07 6.60
CA ASN A 107 4.74 6.17 5.83
C ASN A 107 5.97 5.67 5.07
N ASP A 108 6.11 6.06 3.80
CA ASP A 108 7.38 5.99 3.08
C ASP A 108 8.31 7.17 3.48
N LYS A 109 9.50 7.25 2.87
CA LYS A 109 10.44 8.35 3.14
C LYS A 109 9.95 9.73 2.72
N LEU A 110 8.95 9.81 1.85
CA LEU A 110 8.29 11.04 1.46
C LEU A 110 7.03 11.31 2.31
N CYS A 111 6.84 10.56 3.40
CA CYS A 111 5.66 10.60 4.26
C CYS A 111 4.36 10.28 3.53
N ASN A 112 4.44 9.69 2.33
CA ASN A 112 3.25 9.17 1.66
C ASN A 112 2.78 7.92 2.41
N THR A 113 1.46 7.80 2.53
CA THR A 113 0.80 6.53 2.87
C THR A 113 0.39 5.81 1.59
N PRO A 114 0.00 4.53 1.66
CA PRO A 114 -0.62 3.85 0.52
C PRO A 114 -1.82 4.61 -0.07
N LEU A 115 -2.58 5.34 0.77
CA LEU A 115 -3.71 6.15 0.30
C LEU A 115 -3.27 7.38 -0.50
N HIS A 116 -2.14 8.01 -0.18
CA HIS A 116 -1.58 9.09 -1.01
C HIS A 116 -1.28 8.60 -2.43
N LEU A 117 -0.68 7.41 -2.55
CA LEU A 117 -0.34 6.83 -3.85
C LEU A 117 -1.59 6.37 -4.61
N ALA A 118 -2.60 5.84 -3.91
CA ALA A 118 -3.88 5.44 -4.51
C ALA A 118 -4.72 6.63 -4.97
N ALA A 119 -4.66 7.77 -4.28
CA ALA A 119 -5.45 8.97 -4.59
C ALA A 119 -5.15 9.56 -5.98
N CYS A 120 -3.97 9.29 -6.52
CA CYS A 120 -3.57 9.67 -7.88
C CYS A 120 -4.01 8.65 -8.95
N THR A 121 -4.76 7.60 -8.58
CA THR A 121 -5.31 6.58 -9.47
C THR A 121 -6.82 6.80 -9.64
N HIS A 122 -7.43 6.25 -10.70
CA HIS A 122 -8.89 6.25 -10.90
C HIS A 122 -9.56 4.99 -10.30
N ASN A 123 -8.84 4.19 -9.49
CA ASN A 123 -9.37 2.92 -8.98
C ASN A 123 -10.08 3.07 -7.64
N LEU A 124 -11.40 3.32 -7.70
CA LEU A 124 -12.29 3.43 -6.54
C LEU A 124 -12.25 2.22 -5.60
N SER A 125 -12.02 1.01 -6.13
CA SER A 125 -11.97 -0.21 -5.31
C SER A 125 -10.79 -0.17 -4.33
N ILE A 126 -9.64 0.35 -4.74
CA ILE A 126 -8.45 0.42 -3.89
C ILE A 126 -8.64 1.48 -2.80
N ILE A 127 -9.19 2.64 -3.16
CA ILE A 127 -9.55 3.69 -2.18
C ILE A 127 -10.47 3.10 -1.12
N SER A 128 -11.53 2.41 -1.53
CA SER A 128 -12.49 1.79 -0.61
C SER A 128 -11.84 0.75 0.31
N LEU A 129 -10.97 -0.11 -0.22
CA LEU A 129 -10.24 -1.11 0.57
C LEU A 129 -9.35 -0.46 1.64
N LEU A 130 -8.61 0.59 1.27
CA LEU A 130 -7.72 1.29 2.20
C LEU A 130 -8.50 2.03 3.29
N LEU A 131 -9.58 2.72 2.92
CA LEU A 131 -10.45 3.42 3.88
C LEU A 131 -11.12 2.45 4.85
N ASN A 132 -11.64 1.32 4.35
CA ASN A 132 -12.22 0.27 5.18
C ASN A 132 -11.21 -0.38 6.13
N ALA A 133 -9.93 -0.39 5.76
CA ALA A 133 -8.84 -0.84 6.62
C ALA A 133 -8.40 0.22 7.65
N GLY A 134 -9.00 1.41 7.65
CA GLY A 134 -8.69 2.49 8.60
C GLY A 134 -7.57 3.43 8.13
N ALA A 135 -7.39 3.60 6.81
CA ALA A 135 -6.50 4.63 6.30
C ALA A 135 -6.93 6.03 6.76
N ASP A 136 -5.96 6.80 7.26
CA ASP A 136 -6.13 8.18 7.70
C ASP A 136 -5.99 9.12 6.50
N VAL A 137 -7.09 9.78 6.15
CA VAL A 137 -7.16 10.68 4.99
C VAL A 137 -6.58 12.07 5.30
N ARG A 138 -6.20 12.32 6.57
CA ARG A 138 -5.69 13.60 7.06
C ARG A 138 -4.17 13.63 7.14
N LYS A 139 -3.51 12.47 7.01
CA LYS A 139 -2.05 12.40 6.97
C LYS A 139 -1.50 13.29 5.87
N LEU A 140 -0.39 13.94 6.18
CA LEU A 140 0.32 14.83 5.26
C LEU A 140 1.59 14.14 4.79
N ASP A 141 1.86 14.26 3.49
CA ASP A 141 3.16 13.95 2.90
C ASP A 141 4.22 15.02 3.26
N LEU A 142 5.45 14.85 2.77
CA LEU A 142 6.54 15.81 3.00
C LEU A 142 6.27 17.21 2.41
N TYR A 143 5.31 17.35 1.49
CA TYR A 143 4.94 18.62 0.88
C TYR A 143 3.74 19.27 1.59
N GLY A 144 3.30 18.70 2.71
CA GLY A 144 2.12 19.17 3.43
C GLY A 144 0.83 18.89 2.69
N LYS A 145 0.82 17.90 1.78
CA LYS A 145 -0.36 17.49 1.02
C LYS A 145 -0.97 16.23 1.62
N ASN A 146 -2.29 16.24 1.80
CA ASN A 146 -3.04 15.03 2.12
C ASN A 146 -3.52 14.31 0.83
N PRO A 147 -4.03 13.06 0.92
CA PRO A 147 -4.53 12.34 -0.24
C PRO A 147 -5.61 13.09 -1.04
N VAL A 148 -6.48 13.86 -0.36
CA VAL A 148 -7.52 14.67 -1.01
C VAL A 148 -6.89 15.71 -1.95
N GLN A 149 -5.91 16.45 -1.45
CA GLN A 149 -5.21 17.49 -2.21
C GLN A 149 -4.45 16.93 -3.41
N LEU A 150 -3.92 15.71 -3.30
CA LEU A 150 -3.26 15.03 -4.41
C LEU A 150 -4.25 14.62 -5.50
N ALA A 151 -5.39 14.04 -5.12
CA ALA A 151 -6.46 13.68 -6.05
C ALA A 151 -7.03 14.91 -6.78
N GLU A 152 -7.29 16.00 -6.04
CA GLU A 152 -7.76 17.26 -6.64
C GLU A 152 -6.74 17.82 -7.62
N SER A 153 -5.45 17.92 -7.23
CA SER A 153 -4.39 18.39 -8.12
C SER A 153 -4.33 17.57 -9.42
N LYS A 154 -4.42 16.25 -9.31
CA LYS A 154 -4.45 15.35 -10.47
C LYS A 154 -5.67 15.61 -11.36
N LEU A 155 -6.84 15.78 -10.76
CA LEU A 155 -8.08 16.07 -11.47
C LEU A 155 -7.99 17.39 -12.24
N HIS A 156 -7.50 18.46 -11.58
CA HIS A 156 -7.31 19.76 -12.22
C HIS A 156 -6.36 19.69 -13.41
N ILE A 157 -5.24 18.96 -13.29
CA ILE A 157 -4.29 18.77 -14.39
C ILE A 157 -4.97 18.06 -15.56
N LEU A 158 -5.64 16.92 -15.30
CA LEU A 158 -6.29 16.13 -16.35
C LEU A 158 -7.40 16.91 -17.06
N ARG A 159 -8.20 17.67 -16.30
CA ARG A 159 -9.28 18.50 -16.85
C ARG A 159 -8.76 19.58 -17.80
N ARG A 160 -7.63 20.22 -17.49
CA ARG A 160 -7.01 21.22 -18.38
C ARG A 160 -6.35 20.62 -19.62
N SER A 161 -5.95 19.35 -19.55
CA SER A 161 -5.35 18.63 -20.67
C SER A 161 -6.39 18.07 -21.64
N TRP A 162 -7.64 17.88 -21.23
CA TRP A 162 -8.69 17.37 -22.09
C TRP A 162 -9.10 18.42 -23.14
N ARG A 163 -8.91 18.09 -24.43
CA ARG A 163 -9.20 18.98 -25.57
C ARG A 163 -9.87 18.28 -26.75
N ASP A 164 -9.98 16.96 -26.71
CA ASP A 164 -10.33 16.13 -27.87
C ASP A 164 -11.72 15.48 -27.78
N GLY A 165 -12.42 15.62 -26.64
CA GLY A 165 -13.73 15.00 -26.44
C GLY A 165 -13.68 13.48 -26.24
N SER A 166 -12.52 12.89 -25.92
CA SER A 166 -12.41 11.44 -25.67
C SER A 166 -13.34 11.00 -24.53
N ILE A 167 -14.19 10.00 -24.81
CA ILE A 167 -15.12 9.41 -23.84
C ILE A 167 -14.34 8.70 -22.73
N GLU A 168 -13.22 8.06 -23.05
CA GLU A 168 -12.34 7.41 -22.07
C GLU A 168 -11.82 8.42 -21.05
N MET A 169 -11.47 9.63 -21.51
CA MET A 169 -11.04 10.71 -20.62
C MET A 169 -12.17 11.22 -19.73
N VAL A 170 -13.40 11.32 -20.25
CA VAL A 170 -14.59 11.67 -19.46
C VAL A 170 -14.83 10.63 -18.35
N GLN A 171 -14.69 9.34 -18.65
CA GLN A 171 -14.78 8.27 -17.63
C GLN A 171 -13.70 8.43 -16.55
N VAL A 172 -12.45 8.66 -16.93
CA VAL A 172 -11.35 8.86 -15.97
C VAL A 172 -11.60 10.10 -15.08
N LEU A 173 -12.07 11.20 -15.66
CA LEU A 173 -12.37 12.43 -14.91
C LEU A 173 -13.52 12.22 -13.91
N THR A 174 -14.58 11.51 -14.31
CA THR A 174 -15.72 11.23 -13.44
C THR A 174 -15.36 10.27 -12.31
N GLU A 175 -14.58 9.22 -12.56
CA GLU A 175 -14.09 8.33 -11.51
C GLU A 175 -13.19 9.06 -10.51
N LEU A 176 -12.29 9.91 -10.99
CA LEU A 176 -11.40 10.69 -10.14
C LEU A 176 -12.17 11.76 -9.34
N GLN A 177 -13.19 12.39 -9.92
CA GLN A 177 -14.09 13.30 -9.20
C GLN A 177 -14.81 12.56 -8.07
N LEU A 178 -15.32 11.35 -8.33
CA LEU A 178 -15.96 10.54 -7.28
C LEU A 178 -14.99 10.17 -6.16
N ILE A 179 -13.72 9.87 -6.49
CA ILE A 179 -12.66 9.65 -5.48
C ILE A 179 -12.48 10.89 -4.60
N VAL A 180 -12.37 12.07 -5.20
CA VAL A 180 -12.24 13.34 -4.45
C VAL A 180 -13.42 13.51 -3.49
N ASP A 181 -14.65 13.29 -3.96
CA ASP A 181 -15.86 13.45 -3.15
C ASP A 181 -15.91 12.46 -1.96
N ILE A 182 -15.53 11.20 -2.19
CA ILE A 182 -15.43 10.19 -1.14
C ILE A 182 -14.38 10.59 -0.10
N LEU A 183 -13.20 11.00 -0.55
CA LEU A 183 -12.10 11.37 0.35
C LEU A 183 -12.47 12.61 1.18
N ILE A 184 -13.13 13.62 0.59
CA ILE A 184 -13.66 14.79 1.32
C ILE A 184 -14.69 14.35 2.37
N SER A 185 -15.59 13.44 2.01
CA SER A 185 -16.62 12.93 2.92
C SER A 185 -15.98 12.26 4.14
N VAL A 186 -15.02 11.37 3.93
CA VAL A 186 -14.30 10.70 5.03
C VAL A 186 -13.46 11.67 5.83
N TYR A 187 -12.82 12.65 5.18
CA TYR A 187 -12.04 13.67 5.87
C TYR A 187 -12.88 14.40 6.92
N LYS A 188 -14.10 14.81 6.55
CA LYS A 188 -15.05 15.47 7.45
C LYS A 188 -15.42 14.57 8.64
N GLN A 189 -15.62 13.27 8.41
CA GLN A 189 -15.95 12.32 9.48
C GLN A 189 -14.79 12.09 10.45
N GLN A 190 -13.55 12.09 9.97
CA GLN A 190 -12.35 11.96 10.79
C GLN A 190 -11.98 13.26 11.55
N THR A 191 -12.73 14.36 11.36
CA THR A 191 -12.55 15.65 12.06
C THR A 191 -13.79 16.04 12.89
N PRO A 192 -13.89 15.68 14.17
CA PRO A 192 -14.88 16.29 15.05
C PRO A 192 -14.44 17.72 15.41
N GLY A 193 -15.04 18.74 14.76
CA GLY A 193 -15.04 20.12 15.27
C GLY A 193 -14.21 21.21 14.57
N THR A 194 -13.75 21.06 13.32
CA THR A 194 -13.03 22.13 12.60
C THR A 194 -13.83 22.78 11.47
N ASN A 195 -13.71 24.11 11.41
CA ASN A 195 -14.45 25.07 10.60
C ASN A 195 -14.40 24.76 9.09
N VAL A 196 -15.53 24.96 8.42
CA VAL A 196 -15.74 24.78 6.97
C VAL A 196 -14.71 25.56 6.13
N ASP A 197 -14.10 26.59 6.71
CA ASP A 197 -13.16 27.54 6.11
C ASP A 197 -11.89 26.91 5.53
N ASN A 198 -11.30 25.86 6.13
CA ASN A 198 -10.07 25.25 5.58
C ASN A 198 -10.36 24.46 4.29
N LEU A 199 -11.53 23.82 4.19
CA LEU A 199 -12.00 23.15 2.97
C LEU A 199 -12.45 24.18 1.92
N GLN A 200 -13.08 25.28 2.34
CA GLN A 200 -13.43 26.40 1.47
C GLN A 200 -12.17 27.06 0.88
N MET A 201 -11.13 27.26 1.69
CA MET A 201 -9.81 27.77 1.27
C MET A 201 -9.08 26.80 0.32
N MET A 202 -9.25 25.49 0.50
CA MET A 202 -8.70 24.47 -0.40
C MET A 202 -9.41 24.47 -1.76
N LYS A 203 -10.75 24.55 -1.76
CA LYS A 203 -11.57 24.75 -2.97
C LYS A 203 -11.24 26.06 -3.67
N LEU A 204 -11.05 27.15 -2.93
CA LEU A 204 -10.71 28.48 -3.47
C LEU A 204 -9.29 28.54 -4.06
N SER A 205 -8.32 27.82 -3.48
CA SER A 205 -6.93 27.78 -4.00
C SER A 205 -6.80 27.00 -5.32
N LEU A 206 -7.78 26.17 -5.66
CA LEU A 206 -7.79 25.33 -6.86
C LEU A 206 -8.85 25.74 -7.88
N ASN A 207 -9.85 26.54 -7.48
CA ASN A 207 -10.84 27.16 -8.38
C ASN A 207 -10.28 28.31 -9.25
N SER A 208 -8.95 28.41 -9.45
CA SER A 208 -8.42 29.23 -10.55
C SER A 208 -8.67 28.50 -11.88
N GLU A 209 -9.90 28.64 -12.37
CA GLU A 209 -10.30 28.59 -13.78
C GLU A 209 -9.86 27.33 -14.53
N ALA A 210 -10.59 26.25 -14.33
CA ALA A 210 -10.89 25.44 -15.49
C ALA A 210 -11.93 26.22 -16.31
N PRO A 211 -11.71 26.45 -17.62
CA PRO A 211 -12.63 27.26 -18.40
C PRO A 211 -14.02 26.62 -18.37
N GLU A 212 -15.06 27.42 -18.13
CA GLU A 212 -16.47 26.99 -18.04
C GLU A 212 -16.85 26.08 -19.22
N THR A 213 -16.25 26.33 -20.39
CA THR A 213 -16.42 25.55 -21.62
C THR A 213 -16.11 24.05 -21.47
N VAL A 214 -15.18 23.66 -20.58
CA VAL A 214 -14.81 22.25 -20.39
C VAL A 214 -15.82 21.52 -19.52
N ASP A 215 -16.37 22.16 -18.48
CA ASP A 215 -17.42 21.54 -17.67
C ASP A 215 -18.72 21.39 -18.45
N ASP A 216 -19.06 22.38 -19.27
CA ASP A 216 -20.24 22.33 -20.14
C ASP A 216 -20.11 21.22 -21.19
N GLN A 217 -18.95 21.09 -21.82
CA GLN A 217 -18.67 20.00 -22.78
C GLN A 217 -18.74 18.62 -22.11
N MET A 218 -18.17 18.48 -20.91
CA MET A 218 -18.22 17.23 -20.15
C MET A 218 -19.65 16.87 -19.76
N SER A 219 -20.40 17.85 -19.25
CA SER A 219 -21.80 17.68 -18.85
C SER A 219 -22.68 17.28 -20.04
N LYS A 220 -22.46 17.89 -21.20
CA LYS A 220 -23.17 17.55 -22.43
C LYS A 220 -22.90 16.12 -22.89
N LEU A 221 -21.64 15.70 -22.92
CA LEU A 221 -21.25 14.32 -23.27
C LEU A 221 -21.85 13.29 -22.30
N LEU A 222 -21.88 13.60 -21.00
CA LEU A 222 -22.51 12.74 -19.99
C LEU A 222 -24.01 12.59 -20.22
N MET A 223 -24.72 13.68 -20.55
CA MET A 223 -26.15 13.64 -20.90
C MET A 223 -26.41 12.81 -22.16
N GLU A 224 -25.59 12.96 -23.20
CA GLU A 224 -25.67 12.18 -24.44
C GLU A 224 -25.47 10.68 -24.18
N LEU A 225 -24.49 10.31 -23.36
CA LEU A 225 -24.19 8.92 -23.00
C LEU A 225 -25.27 8.28 -22.10
N GLN A 226 -25.94 9.08 -21.26
CA GLN A 226 -27.04 8.61 -20.41
C GLN A 226 -28.39 8.53 -21.14
N GLY A 227 -28.44 8.88 -22.44
CA GLY A 227 -29.66 8.84 -23.24
C GLY A 227 -30.67 9.94 -22.90
N VAL A 228 -30.25 10.97 -22.16
CA VAL A 228 -31.10 12.13 -21.87
C VAL A 228 -31.09 13.02 -23.11
N LYS A 229 -32.19 13.03 -23.87
CA LYS A 229 -32.31 13.87 -25.07
C LYS A 229 -32.09 15.33 -24.71
N ILE A 230 -31.08 15.93 -25.32
CA ILE A 230 -30.90 17.38 -25.36
C ILE A 230 -32.04 17.95 -26.19
N SER A 231 -32.97 18.66 -25.54
CA SER A 231 -34.08 19.39 -26.19
C SER A 231 -33.69 20.83 -26.48
#